data_AF-A0ABD5VKN7-F1
#
_entry.id   AF-A0ABD5VKN7-F1
#
_cell.length_a   1.000
_cell.length_b   1.000
_cell.length_c   1.000
_cell.angle_alpha   90.00
_cell.angle_beta   90.00
_cell.angle_gamma   90.00
#
_symmetry.space_group_name_H-M   'P 1'
#
loop_
_entity.id
_entity.type
_entity.pdbx_description
1 polymer ?
#
loop_
_entity_poly.entity_id
_entity_poly.type
_entity_poly.pdbx_seq_one_letter_code
_entity_poly.pdbx_strand_id
1 'polypeptide(L)' 'MRIEFDRDTCIGMFQCVAEWDAFQRNESEGKADLEGAEEAEDDLFVREVPAGKEFDAEMAARVCPVDAIEVYDDEGNQIV' A
#
# COMPACT_ATOMS: atom_id res chain seq x y z
N MET A 1 -8.10 -0.73 -10.56
CA MET A 1 -6.74 -1.07 -10.10
C MET A 1 -6.82 -1.10 -8.60
N ARG A 2 -6.33 -2.16 -7.95
CA ARG A 2 -6.37 -2.29 -6.49
C ARG A 2 -4.96 -2.35 -5.91
N ILE A 3 -4.83 -1.91 -4.68
CA ILE A 3 -3.62 -2.03 -3.87
C ILE A 3 -3.93 -2.89 -2.65
N GLU A 4 -3.01 -3.78 -2.32
CA GLU A 4 -3.03 -4.57 -1.09
C GLU A 4 -1.81 -4.21 -0.25
N PHE A 5 -2.00 -4.11 1.06
CA PHE A 5 -0.96 -3.74 2.02
C PHE A 5 -0.94 -4.73 3.19
N ASP A 6 0.14 -5.50 3.28
CA ASP A 6 0.44 -6.41 4.37
C ASP A 6 1.14 -5.64 5.51
N ARG A 7 0.37 -5.38 6.56
CA ARG A 7 0.83 -4.63 7.71
C ARG A 7 1.72 -5.44 8.66
N ASP A 8 1.60 -6.77 8.66
CA ASP A 8 2.48 -7.66 9.42
C ASP A 8 3.91 -7.57 8.86
N THR A 9 4.06 -7.67 7.53
CA THR A 9 5.35 -7.57 6.82
C THR A 9 5.96 -6.15 6.87
N CYS A 10 5.15 -5.11 7.02
CA CYS A 10 5.62 -3.72 7.05
C CYS A 10 6.68 -3.48 8.15
N ILE A 11 7.80 -2.82 7.82
CA ILE A 11 8.90 -2.54 8.78
C ILE A 11 9.05 -1.06 9.16
N GLY A 12 8.09 -0.21 8.77
CA GLY A 12 8.13 1.22 9.15
C GLY A 12 9.21 2.05 8.46
N MET A 13 9.64 1.68 7.25
CA MET A 13 10.61 2.47 6.48
C MET A 13 10.02 3.79 5.93
N PHE A 14 8.69 3.85 5.82
CA PHE A 14 7.92 5.03 5.42
C PHE A 14 8.27 5.65 4.05
N GLN A 15 8.88 4.88 3.14
CA GLN A 15 9.10 5.35 1.76
C GLN A 15 7.77 5.47 1.01
N CYS A 16 6.83 4.53 1.23
CA CYS A 16 5.49 4.58 0.62
C CYS A 16 4.73 5.89 0.92
N VAL A 17 4.93 6.47 2.11
CA VAL A 17 4.33 7.75 2.52
C VAL A 17 4.86 8.93 1.69
N ALA A 18 6.10 8.85 1.20
CA ALA A 18 6.68 9.89 0.36
C ALA A 18 6.14 9.83 -1.08
N GLU A 19 5.84 8.63 -1.57
CA GLU A 19 5.35 8.41 -2.92
C GLU A 19 3.84 8.62 -3.04
N TRP A 20 3.06 8.22 -2.04
CA TRP A 20 1.61 8.35 -2.08
C TRP A 20 1.01 8.77 -0.75
N ASP A 21 0.22 9.85 -0.78
CA ASP A 21 -0.46 10.45 0.37
C ASP A 21 -1.55 9.56 0.99
N ALA A 22 -1.96 8.48 0.35
CA ALA A 22 -2.83 7.49 0.99
C ALA A 22 -2.13 6.70 2.10
N PHE A 23 -0.79 6.57 2.05
CA PHE A 23 -0.03 5.97 3.15
C PHE A 23 0.29 7.03 4.21
N GLN A 24 -0.04 6.73 5.46
CA GLN A 24 0.21 7.60 6.61
C GLN A 24 1.18 6.95 7.58
N ARG A 25 2.01 7.75 8.26
CA ARG A 25 2.93 7.23 9.29
C ARG A 25 2.18 6.97 10.58
N ASN A 26 2.21 5.73 11.04
CA ASN A 26 1.81 5.37 12.39
C ASN A 26 3.07 5.21 13.26
N GLU A 27 3.56 6.33 13.80
CA GLU A 27 4.78 6.34 14.62
C GLU A 27 4.62 5.60 15.94
N SER A 28 3.40 5.49 16.46
CA SER A 28 3.11 4.71 17.68
C SER A 28 3.35 3.21 17.49
N GLU A 29 3.03 2.68 16.32
CA GLU A 29 3.19 1.25 16.02
C GLU A 29 4.43 0.96 15.17
N GLY A 30 5.10 1.99 14.66
CA GLY A 30 6.26 1.83 13.78
C GLY A 30 5.89 1.22 12.43
N LYS A 31 4.66 1.45 11.96
CA LYS A 31 4.07 0.87 10.75
C LYS A 31 3.42 1.97 9.91
N ALA A 32 3.22 1.73 8.62
CA ALA A 32 2.37 2.59 7.81
C ALA A 32 0.90 2.17 7.97
N ASP A 33 -0.03 3.10 7.77
CA ASP A 33 -1.46 2.81 7.62
C ASP A 33 -1.90 3.25 6.22
N LEU A 34 -2.74 2.46 5.55
CA LEU A 34 -3.31 2.79 4.25
C LEU A 34 -4.70 3.41 4.45
N GLU A 35 -4.81 4.73 4.28
CA GLU A 35 -6.07 5.44 4.47
C GLU A 35 -7.12 4.94 3.47
N GLY A 36 -8.36 4.76 3.93
CA GLY A 36 -9.48 4.35 3.08
C GLY A 36 -9.41 2.92 2.58
N ALA A 37 -8.52 2.09 3.13
CA ALA A 37 -8.53 0.65 2.91
C ALA A 37 -9.49 -0.06 3.87
N GLU A 38 -9.98 -1.20 3.41
CA GLU A 38 -10.74 -2.17 4.21
C GLU A 38 -9.83 -3.34 4.56
N GLU A 39 -9.95 -3.85 5.79
CA GLU A 39 -9.23 -5.06 6.19
C GLU A 39 -9.94 -6.28 5.60
N ALA A 40 -9.26 -6.98 4.69
CA ALA A 40 -9.80 -8.15 4.01
C ALA A 40 -9.48 -9.45 4.76
N GLU A 41 -8.30 -9.51 5.37
CA GLU A 41 -7.79 -10.59 6.22
C GLU A 41 -6.96 -9.97 7.35
N ASP A 42 -6.60 -10.75 8.37
CA ASP A 42 -5.79 -10.27 9.50
C ASP A 42 -4.53 -9.55 8.99
N ASP A 43 -4.39 -8.25 9.30
CA ASP A 43 -3.30 -7.37 8.87
C ASP A 43 -3.17 -7.14 7.35
N LEU A 44 -4.14 -7.58 6.53
CA LEU A 44 -4.19 -7.34 5.08
C LEU A 44 -5.22 -6.27 4.73
N PHE A 45 -4.75 -5.12 4.27
CA PHE A 45 -5.58 -3.96 3.94
C PHE A 45 -5.68 -3.75 2.44
N VAL A 46 -6.89 -3.65 1.90
CA VAL A 46 -7.16 -3.56 0.46
C VAL A 46 -7.91 -2.27 0.14
N ARG A 47 -7.53 -1.61 -0.96
CA ARG A 47 -8.19 -0.40 -1.46
C ARG A 47 -8.24 -0.35 -2.98
N GLU A 48 -9.33 0.18 -3.53
CA GLU A 48 -9.38 0.64 -4.92
C GLU A 48 -8.57 1.93 -5.11
N VAL A 49 -7.67 1.92 -6.09
CA VAL A 49 -6.84 3.07 -6.44
C VAL A 49 -7.70 4.09 -7.18
N PRO A 50 -7.80 5.35 -6.69
CA PRO A 50 -8.55 6.39 -7.39
C PRO A 50 -7.97 6.69 -8.77
N ALA A 51 -8.82 7.11 -9.71
CA ALA A 51 -8.38 7.54 -11.03
C ALA A 51 -7.35 8.68 -10.94
N GLY A 52 -6.23 8.55 -11.63
CA GLY A 52 -5.12 9.49 -11.59
C GLY A 52 -4.12 9.27 -10.45
N LYS A 53 -4.28 8.22 -9.64
CA LYS A 53 -3.36 7.81 -8.56
C LYS A 53 -2.65 6.48 -8.83
N GLU A 54 -2.80 5.94 -10.03
CA GLU A 54 -2.22 4.66 -10.45
C GLU A 54 -0.70 4.65 -10.33
N PHE A 55 -0.04 5.70 -10.84
CA PHE A 55 1.41 5.82 -10.79
C PHE A 55 1.93 5.99 -9.35
N ASP A 56 1.25 6.79 -8.53
CA ASP A 56 1.61 7.00 -7.11
C ASP A 56 1.52 5.66 -6.35
N ALA A 57 0.46 4.87 -6.59
CA ALA A 57 0.29 3.55 -6.00
C ALA A 57 1.39 2.57 -6.42
N GLU A 58 1.72 2.51 -7.70
CA GLU A 58 2.82 1.68 -8.20
C GLU A 58 4.17 2.08 -7.60
N MET A 59 4.46 3.38 -7.48
CA MET A 59 5.70 3.85 -6.90
C MET A 59 5.77 3.55 -5.40
N ALA A 60 4.69 3.75 -4.66
CA ALA A 60 4.60 3.40 -3.24
C ALA A 60 4.91 1.91 -2.99
N ALA A 61 4.43 1.03 -3.88
CA ALA A 61 4.74 -0.39 -3.84
C ALA A 61 6.21 -0.69 -4.16
N ARG A 62 6.73 -0.14 -5.27
CA ARG A 62 8.12 -0.38 -5.73
C ARG A 62 9.19 0.10 -4.76
N VAL A 63 8.93 1.15 -3.98
CA VAL A 63 9.89 1.65 -2.98
C VAL A 63 9.85 0.87 -1.67
N CYS A 64 8.90 -0.07 -1.49
CA CYS A 64 8.81 -0.88 -0.29
C CYS A 64 9.93 -1.92 -0.28
N PRO A 65 10.86 -1.89 0.70
CA PRO A 65 12.04 -2.77 0.67
C PRO A 65 11.75 -4.22 1.07
N VAL A 66 10.51 -4.52 1.48
CA VAL A 66 10.09 -5.82 2.02
C VAL A 66 8.85 -6.35 1.31
N ASP A 67 8.50 -5.78 0.16
CA ASP A 67 7.37 -6.22 -0.68
C ASP A 67 6.03 -6.33 0.07
N ALA A 68 5.82 -5.48 1.09
CA ALA A 68 4.58 -5.44 1.88
C ALA A 68 3.39 -4.81 1.12
N ILE A 69 3.57 -4.38 -0.12
CA ILE A 69 2.58 -3.65 -0.89
C ILE A 69 2.52 -4.24 -2.29
N GLU A 70 1.35 -4.69 -2.70
CA GLU A 70 1.09 -5.27 -4.02
C GLU A 70 0.08 -4.42 -4.78
N VAL A 71 0.25 -4.32 -6.10
CA VAL A 71 -0.69 -3.59 -6.97
C VAL A 71 -1.18 -4.52 -8.07
N TYR A 72 -2.49 -4.48 -8.31
CA TYR A 72 -3.16 -5.29 -9.31
C TYR A 72 -3.92 -4.40 -10.30
N ASP A 73 -3.84 -4.74 -11.59
CA ASP A 73 -4.61 -4.07 -12.65
C ASP A 73 -6.12 -4.39 -12.60
N ASP A 74 -6.88 -3.81 -13.54
CA ASP A 74 -8.33 -4.01 -13.62
C ASP A 74 -8.74 -5.44 -14.03
N GLU A 75 -7.81 -6.21 -14.59
CA GLU A 75 -8.01 -7.62 -14.96
C GLU A 75 -7.61 -8.57 -13.81
N GLY A 76 -7.08 -8.03 -12.71
CA GLY A 76 -6.63 -8.78 -11.54
C GLY A 76 -5.21 -9.35 -11.67
N ASN A 77 -4.41 -8.91 -12.65
CA ASN A 77 -3.01 -9.30 -12.73
C ASN A 77 -2.18 -8.44 -11.76
N GLN A 78 -1.30 -9.07 -11.00
CA GLN A 78 -0.30 -8.37 -10.18
C GLN A 78 0.74 -7.70 -11.09
N ILE A 79 0.96 -6.40 -10.90
CA ILE A 79 1.88 -5.58 -11.70
C ILE A 79 3.10 -5.07 -10.90
N VAL A 80 3.00 -5.07 -9.56
CA VAL A 80 4.10 -4.84 -8.63
C VAL A 80 4.09 -5.91 -7.56
#